data_AF-A0A7S3XPD8-F1
#
_entry.id   AF-A0A7S3XPD8-F1
#
_cell.length_a   1.000
_cell.length_b   1.000
_cell.length_c   1.000
_cell.angle_alpha   90.00
_cell.angle_beta   90.00
_cell.angle_gamma   90.00
#
_symmetry.space_group_name_H-M   'P 1'
#
loop_
_entity.id
_entity.type
_entity.pdbx_description
1 polymer ?
#
loop_
_entity_poly.entity_id
_entity_poly.type
_entity_poly.pdbx_seq_one_letter_code
_entity_poly.pdbx_strand_id
1 'polypeptide(L)'
;MEEVAGGGGGGRGKKKAEAARLMASSMQKMKKGNRSVEHLLGLVNKIFGGNPTLEELLAKKEKPKFATLDASIQEVADIMVKTKSAVLVVDDAGGLAGLVTPRDLLDRAAAPGLDPRAAAAAAVMTPDP
;
A
#
# COMPACT_ATOMS: atom_id res chain seq x y z
N MET A 1 -10.50 -29.61 64.96
CA MET A 1 -11.39 -28.48 64.65
C MET A 1 -10.50 -27.47 63.95
N GLU A 2 -10.56 -27.23 62.65
CA GLU A 2 -11.71 -27.15 61.76
C GLU A 2 -11.22 -27.34 60.32
N GLU A 3 -11.92 -28.19 59.56
CA GLU A 3 -11.73 -28.38 58.12
C GLU A 3 -12.71 -27.43 57.42
N VAL A 4 -12.22 -26.55 56.54
CA VAL A 4 -13.07 -25.70 55.70
C VAL A 4 -12.70 -25.89 54.23
N ALA A 5 -13.75 -26.22 53.47
CA ALA A 5 -13.77 -26.65 52.09
C ALA A 5 -13.84 -25.50 51.07
N GLY A 6 -13.69 -25.87 49.78
CA GLY A 6 -14.23 -25.15 48.61
C GLY A 6 -13.16 -24.43 47.78
N GLY A 7 -13.14 -24.48 46.45
CA GLY A 7 -14.12 -24.96 45.48
C GLY A 7 -13.53 -24.87 44.06
N GLY A 8 -14.16 -25.56 43.12
CA GLY A 8 -13.62 -25.91 41.81
C GLY A 8 -13.39 -24.78 40.79
N GLY A 9 -12.52 -25.07 39.82
CA GLY A 9 -12.19 -24.18 38.70
C GLY A 9 -11.56 -24.88 37.49
N GLY A 10 -11.97 -26.10 37.14
CA GLY A 10 -11.27 -26.92 36.12
C GLY A 10 -11.88 -26.95 34.70
N GLY A 11 -13.01 -26.29 34.45
CA GLY A 11 -13.87 -26.60 33.29
C GLY A 11 -13.62 -25.82 31.99
N ARG A 12 -13.05 -24.60 32.04
CA ARG A 12 -12.97 -23.71 30.85
C ARG A 12 -11.71 -23.90 30.00
N GLY A 13 -10.61 -24.35 30.58
CA GLY A 13 -9.34 -24.55 29.87
C GLY A 13 -9.36 -25.76 28.93
N LYS A 14 -9.98 -26.87 29.37
CA LYS A 14 -10.04 -28.12 28.61
C LYS A 14 -10.88 -27.99 27.33
N LYS A 15 -12.02 -27.29 27.37
CA LYS A 15 -12.88 -27.08 26.20
C LYS A 15 -12.24 -26.21 25.10
N LYS A 16 -11.44 -25.19 25.46
CA LYS A 16 -10.71 -24.36 24.49
C LYS A 16 -9.58 -25.15 23.80
N ALA A 17 -8.85 -25.97 24.54
CA ALA A 17 -7.79 -26.81 24.00
C ALA A 17 -8.33 -27.89 23.05
N GLU A 18 -9.50 -28.45 23.37
CA GLU A 18 -10.19 -29.43 22.53
C GLU A 18 -10.72 -28.81 21.24
N ALA A 19 -11.33 -27.62 21.31
CA ALA A 19 -11.77 -26.88 20.13
C ALA A 19 -10.60 -26.54 19.18
N ALA A 20 -9.46 -26.09 19.73
CA ALA A 20 -8.26 -25.80 18.93
C ALA A 20 -7.69 -27.06 18.24
N ARG A 21 -7.71 -28.21 18.91
CA ARG A 21 -7.30 -29.50 18.33
C ARG A 21 -8.24 -29.98 17.23
N LEU A 22 -9.56 -29.81 17.41
CA LEU A 22 -10.56 -30.16 16.39
C LEU A 22 -10.43 -29.28 15.14
N MET A 23 -10.08 -28.00 15.33
CA MET A 23 -9.84 -27.06 14.23
C MET A 23 -8.56 -27.40 13.47
N ALA A 24 -7.48 -27.75 14.19
CA ALA A 24 -6.22 -28.17 13.60
C ALA A 24 -6.37 -29.47 12.77
N SER A 25 -7.12 -30.46 13.27
CA SER A 25 -7.36 -31.71 12.53
C SER A 25 -8.28 -31.52 11.32
N SER A 26 -9.24 -30.58 11.40
CA SER A 26 -10.10 -30.20 10.28
C SER A 26 -9.33 -29.45 9.18
N MET A 27 -8.36 -28.60 9.55
CA MET A 27 -7.45 -27.95 8.60
C MET A 27 -6.54 -28.94 7.88
N GLN A 28 -6.10 -29.99 8.57
CA GLN A 28 -5.24 -31.03 7.98
C GLN A 28 -5.95 -31.84 6.88
N LYS A 29 -7.27 -32.05 7.00
CA LYS A 29 -8.11 -32.69 5.97
C LYS A 29 -8.47 -31.77 4.79
N MET A 30 -8.38 -30.44 4.94
CA MET A 30 -8.62 -29.47 3.86
C MET A 30 -7.45 -29.30 2.89
N LYS A 31 -6.26 -29.87 3.20
CA LYS A 31 -5.04 -29.77 2.38
C LYS A 31 -5.12 -30.46 1.00
N LYS A 32 -6.25 -31.12 0.66
CA LYS A 32 -6.44 -31.88 -0.59
C LYS A 32 -7.25 -31.14 -1.68
N GLY A 33 -7.65 -29.88 -1.47
CA GLY A 33 -8.43 -29.07 -2.44
C GLY A 33 -7.96 -27.63 -2.53
N ASN A 34 -6.91 -27.38 -3.31
CA ASN A 34 -6.02 -26.22 -3.16
C ASN A 34 -6.51 -24.89 -3.79
N ARG A 35 -7.81 -24.57 -3.79
CA ARG A 35 -8.31 -23.25 -4.26
C ARG A 35 -9.42 -22.62 -3.42
N SER A 36 -10.16 -23.37 -2.61
CA SER A 36 -11.26 -22.80 -1.79
C SER A 36 -10.75 -22.12 -0.51
N VAL A 37 -9.66 -22.63 0.08
CA VAL A 37 -9.11 -22.13 1.35
C VAL A 37 -8.39 -20.80 1.18
N GLU A 38 -7.64 -20.60 0.09
CA GLU A 38 -6.97 -19.33 -0.20
C GLU A 38 -7.96 -18.19 -0.46
N HIS A 39 -9.03 -18.47 -1.22
CA HIS A 39 -10.13 -17.51 -1.41
C HIS A 39 -10.86 -17.23 -0.08
N LEU A 40 -11.09 -18.24 0.77
CA LEU A 40 -11.67 -18.03 2.09
C LEU A 40 -10.77 -17.17 2.98
N LEU A 41 -9.45 -17.40 2.97
CA LEU A 41 -8.48 -16.58 3.70
C LEU A 41 -8.50 -15.13 3.21
N GLY A 42 -8.55 -14.92 1.88
CA GLY A 42 -8.67 -13.59 1.30
C GLY A 42 -9.94 -12.87 1.73
N LEU A 43 -11.08 -13.59 1.80
CA LEU A 43 -12.36 -13.06 2.29
C LEU A 43 -12.33 -12.76 3.79
N VAL A 44 -11.78 -13.68 4.61
CA VAL A 44 -11.61 -13.46 6.05
C VAL A 44 -10.74 -12.25 6.32
N ASN A 45 -9.64 -12.07 5.58
CA ASN A 45 -8.78 -10.90 5.73
C ASN A 45 -9.46 -9.60 5.29
N LYS A 46 -10.41 -9.64 4.34
CA LYS A 46 -11.21 -8.49 3.92
C LYS A 46 -12.35 -8.14 4.88
N ILE A 47 -12.88 -9.15 5.59
CA ILE A 47 -14.01 -9.01 6.53
C ILE A 47 -13.50 -8.64 7.94
N PHE A 48 -12.35 -9.19 8.35
CA PHE A 48 -11.81 -9.04 9.71
C PHE A 48 -10.49 -8.26 9.77
N GLY A 49 -9.74 -8.16 8.66
CA GLY A 49 -8.67 -7.19 8.53
C GLY A 49 -9.30 -5.89 8.05
N GLY A 50 -9.23 -4.84 8.87
CA GLY A 50 -9.77 -3.53 8.51
C GLY A 50 -9.20 -3.01 7.18
N ASN A 51 -9.73 -1.88 6.70
CA ASN A 51 -9.14 -1.22 5.54
C ASN A 51 -7.65 -0.98 5.81
N PRO A 52 -6.75 -1.30 4.86
CA PRO A 52 -5.33 -1.14 5.07
C PRO A 52 -5.00 0.32 5.36
N THR A 53 -4.04 0.55 6.23
CA THR A 53 -3.55 1.91 6.51
C THR A 53 -2.73 2.43 5.33
N LEU A 54 -2.54 3.75 5.25
CA LEU A 54 -1.61 4.33 4.27
C LEU A 54 -0.20 3.76 4.44
N GLU A 55 0.23 3.52 5.68
CA GLU A 55 1.53 2.90 5.98
C GLU A 55 1.63 1.50 5.37
N GLU A 56 0.60 0.66 5.54
CA GLU A 56 0.55 -0.69 4.96
C GLU A 56 0.50 -0.67 3.43
N LEU A 57 -0.18 0.31 2.84
CA LEU A 57 -0.22 0.49 1.39
C LEU A 57 1.13 0.95 0.83
N LEU A 58 1.80 1.88 1.52
CA LEU A 58 3.10 2.42 1.17
C LEU A 58 4.26 1.46 1.49
N ALA A 59 4.03 0.45 2.32
CA ALA A 59 5.00 -0.64 2.52
C ALA A 59 5.28 -1.42 1.22
N LYS A 60 4.45 -1.27 0.17
CA LYS A 60 4.79 -1.72 -1.18
C LYS A 60 6.03 -0.96 -1.70
N LYS A 61 7.04 -1.72 -2.12
CA LYS A 61 8.41 -1.27 -2.40
C LYS A 61 8.62 -0.37 -3.63
N GLU A 62 7.56 0.15 -4.27
CA GLU A 62 7.77 1.03 -5.42
C GLU A 62 8.24 2.40 -4.95
N LYS A 63 9.53 2.68 -5.20
CA LYS A 63 10.13 3.97 -4.86
C LYS A 63 9.50 5.07 -5.71
N PRO A 64 9.14 6.22 -5.11
CA PRO A 64 8.72 7.39 -5.86
C PRO A 64 9.77 7.81 -6.89
N LYS A 65 9.31 8.53 -7.90
CA LYS A 65 10.16 9.01 -9.00
C LYS A 65 10.33 10.50 -8.86
N PHE A 66 11.56 10.94 -9.05
CA PHE A 66 11.97 12.31 -8.81
C PHE A 66 12.53 12.93 -10.08
N ALA A 67 12.33 14.24 -10.21
CA ALA A 67 12.99 15.12 -11.16
C ALA A 67 13.38 16.42 -10.44
N THR A 68 14.33 17.15 -10.98
CA THR A 68 14.70 18.49 -10.48
C THR A 68 13.79 19.56 -11.09
N LEU A 69 13.81 20.76 -10.52
CA LEU A 69 13.02 21.90 -11.00
C LEU A 69 13.30 22.25 -12.48
N ASP A 70 14.55 22.09 -12.91
CA ASP A 70 15.06 22.40 -14.23
C ASP A 70 14.96 21.25 -15.24
N ALA A 71 14.57 20.04 -14.78
CA ALA A 71 14.38 18.89 -15.66
C ALA A 71 13.41 19.24 -16.78
N SER A 72 13.73 18.83 -18.00
CA SER A 72 12.87 19.07 -19.15
C SER A 72 11.54 18.33 -19.03
N ILE A 73 10.50 18.89 -19.63
CA ILE A 73 9.20 18.21 -19.73
C ILE A 73 9.34 16.83 -20.42
N GLN A 74 10.25 16.70 -21.39
CA GLN A 74 10.55 15.42 -22.03
C GLN A 74 11.07 14.38 -21.02
N GLU A 75 12.04 14.75 -20.17
CA GLU A 75 12.58 13.82 -19.15
C GLU A 75 11.50 13.38 -18.17
N VAL A 76 10.66 14.32 -17.72
CA VAL A 76 9.51 14.03 -16.85
C VAL A 76 8.55 13.05 -17.54
N ALA A 77 8.20 13.29 -18.81
CA ALA A 77 7.33 12.42 -19.58
C ALA A 77 7.93 11.01 -19.75
N ASP A 78 9.23 10.90 -20.03
CA ASP A 78 9.94 9.63 -20.16
C ASP A 78 9.91 8.83 -18.84
N ILE A 79 10.05 9.49 -17.70
CA ILE A 79 9.90 8.87 -16.38
C ILE A 79 8.47 8.35 -16.21
N MET A 80 7.44 9.14 -16.54
CA MET A 80 6.04 8.70 -16.44
C MET A 80 5.73 7.52 -17.35
N VAL A 81 6.26 7.50 -18.58
CA VAL A 81 6.03 6.40 -19.53
C VAL A 81 6.63 5.10 -19.00
N LYS A 82 7.83 5.15 -18.42
CA LYS A 82 8.54 3.97 -17.88
C LYS A 82 7.93 3.46 -16.58
N THR A 83 7.40 4.36 -15.76
CA THR A 83 7.03 4.04 -14.37
C THR A 83 5.53 4.02 -14.12
N LYS A 84 4.74 4.55 -15.06
CA LYS A 84 3.26 4.68 -14.98
C LYS A 84 2.79 5.44 -13.74
N SER A 85 3.61 6.35 -13.23
CA SER A 85 3.37 7.12 -12.01
C SER A 85 3.65 8.61 -12.22
N ALA A 86 3.04 9.45 -11.37
CA ALA A 86 3.39 10.86 -11.26
C ALA A 86 4.86 11.03 -10.84
N VAL A 87 5.44 12.19 -11.15
CA VAL A 87 6.84 12.50 -10.86
C VAL A 87 6.87 13.60 -9.81
N LEU A 88 7.57 13.35 -8.70
CA LEU A 88 7.83 14.34 -7.67
C LEU A 88 8.95 15.27 -8.14
N VAL A 89 8.79 16.57 -7.96
CA VAL A 89 9.79 17.57 -8.28
C VAL A 89 10.47 18.01 -6.99
N VAL A 90 11.79 17.94 -6.96
CA VAL A 90 12.60 18.34 -5.81
C VAL A 90 13.45 19.56 -6.14
N ASP A 91 13.68 20.40 -5.14
CA ASP A 91 14.64 21.50 -5.22
C ASP A 91 16.09 21.03 -5.03
N ASP A 92 17.04 21.97 -5.16
CA ASP A 92 18.47 21.70 -5.02
C ASP A 92 18.89 21.28 -3.60
N ALA A 93 18.06 21.57 -2.59
CA ALA A 93 18.25 21.14 -1.22
C ALA A 93 17.65 19.74 -0.94
N GLY A 94 16.99 19.14 -1.93
CA GLY A 94 16.29 17.85 -1.80
C GLY A 94 14.90 17.97 -1.16
N GLY A 95 14.37 19.19 -1.00
CA GLY A 95 13.02 19.45 -0.54
C GLY A 95 11.99 19.15 -1.64
N LEU A 96 10.80 18.70 -1.25
CA LEU A 96 9.69 18.51 -2.19
C LEU A 96 9.15 19.88 -2.62
N ALA A 97 9.33 20.21 -3.90
CA ALA A 97 8.91 21.49 -4.47
C ALA A 97 7.56 21.39 -5.20
N GLY A 98 7.26 20.22 -5.76
CA GLY A 98 6.03 20.01 -6.52
C GLY A 98 5.84 18.58 -6.99
N LEU A 99 4.83 18.37 -7.82
CA LEU A 99 4.65 17.14 -8.59
C LEU A 99 4.14 17.44 -9.98
N VAL A 100 4.44 16.57 -10.93
CA VAL A 100 3.89 16.61 -12.28
C VAL A 100 3.03 15.37 -12.49
N THR A 101 1.83 15.58 -13.01
CA THR A 101 0.93 14.52 -13.46
C THR A 101 0.75 14.56 -14.98
N PRO A 102 0.21 13.49 -15.60
CA PRO A 102 -0.18 13.54 -17.01
C PRO A 102 -1.12 14.70 -17.34
N ARG A 103 -1.99 15.09 -16.39
CA ARG A 103 -2.89 16.23 -16.57
C ARG A 103 -2.11 17.54 -16.67
N ASP A 104 -1.09 17.73 -15.85
CA ASP A 104 -0.24 18.92 -15.92
C ASP A 104 0.48 19.03 -17.28
N LEU A 105 0.97 17.90 -17.81
CA LEU A 105 1.56 17.84 -19.15
C LEU A 105 0.54 18.21 -20.24
N LEU A 106 -0.72 17.79 -20.11
CA LEU A 106 -1.76 18.13 -21.07
C LEU A 106 -2.16 19.60 -20.97
N ASP A 107 -2.55 20.04 -19.78
CA ASP A 107 -3.18 21.34 -19.56
C ASP A 107 -2.16 22.50 -19.62
N ARG A 108 -0.92 22.27 -19.18
CA ARG A 108 0.09 23.33 -19.02
C ARG A 108 1.28 23.24 -19.98
N ALA A 109 1.51 22.10 -20.64
CA ALA A 109 2.56 21.96 -21.65
C ALA A 109 1.99 21.83 -23.07
N ALA A 110 1.16 20.80 -23.30
CA ALA A 110 0.70 20.45 -24.63
C ALA A 110 -0.34 21.44 -25.17
N ALA A 111 -1.36 21.78 -24.39
CA ALA A 111 -2.39 22.72 -24.82
C ALA A 111 -1.84 24.13 -25.14
N PRO A 112 -0.88 24.68 -24.37
CA PRO A 112 -0.21 25.95 -24.71
C PRO A 112 0.88 25.82 -25.79
N GLY A 113 1.29 24.59 -26.16
CA GLY A 113 2.31 24.35 -27.18
C GLY A 113 3.76 24.61 -26.74
N LEU A 114 4.11 24.33 -25.48
CA LEU A 114 5.49 24.46 -24.99
C LEU A 114 6.41 23.44 -25.68
N ASP A 115 7.64 23.84 -25.99
CA ASP A 115 8.67 22.90 -26.45
C ASP A 115 9.10 21.99 -25.29
N PRO A 116 8.83 20.67 -25.35
CA PRO A 116 9.12 19.76 -24.25
C PRO A 116 10.62 19.58 -23.97
N ARG A 117 11.50 19.97 -24.90
CA ARG A 117 12.96 19.91 -24.73
C ARG A 117 13.53 21.14 -24.07
N ALA A 118 12.82 22.27 -24.13
CA ALA A 118 13.29 23.55 -23.62
C ALA A 118 12.56 23.98 -22.33
N ALA A 119 11.28 23.65 -22.20
CA ALA A 119 10.49 24.00 -21.02
C ALA A 119 10.80 23.06 -19.83
N ALA A 120 10.91 23.65 -18.64
CA ALA A 120 11.26 22.97 -17.41
C ALA A 120 10.03 22.43 -16.65
N ALA A 121 10.25 21.42 -15.81
CA ALA A 121 9.25 20.82 -14.94
C ALA A 121 8.58 21.87 -14.03
N ALA A 122 9.35 22.81 -13.50
CA ALA A 122 8.85 23.90 -12.67
C ALA A 122 7.77 24.77 -13.36
N ALA A 123 7.77 24.85 -14.70
CA ALA A 123 6.80 25.64 -15.45
C ALA A 123 5.41 24.99 -15.49
N VAL A 124 5.32 23.67 -15.26
CA VAL A 124 4.08 22.89 -15.43
C VAL A 124 3.66 22.14 -14.18
N MET A 125 4.54 21.95 -13.20
CA MET A 125 4.23 21.22 -11.97
C MET A 125 3.09 21.84 -11.17
N THR A 126 2.42 21.03 -10.37
CA THR A 126 1.62 21.50 -9.23
C THR A 126 2.57 21.75 -8.06
N PRO A 127 2.76 23.02 -7.63
CA PRO A 127 3.62 23.37 -6.52
C PRO A 127 2.93 23.07 -5.17
N ASP A 128 3.73 22.92 -4.12
CA ASP A 128 3.27 22.70 -2.72
C ASP A 128 2.10 21.69 -2.58
N PRO A 129 2.31 20.43 -3.02
CA PRO A 129 1.26 19.42 -3.11
C PRO A 129 0.89 18.74 -1.79
#